data_AF-A0A8T9Q2P3-F1
#
_entry.id   AF-A0A8T9Q2P3-F1
#
_cell.length_a   1.000
_cell.length_b   1.000
_cell.length_c   1.000
_cell.angle_alpha   90.00
_cell.angle_beta   90.00
_cell.angle_gamma   90.00
#
_symmetry.space_group_name_H-M   'P 1'
#
loop_
_entity.id
_entity.type
_entity.pdbx_description
1 polymer ?
#
loop_
_entity_poly.entity_id
_entity_poly.type
_entity_poly.pdbx_seq_one_letter_code
_entity_poly.pdbx_strand_id
1 'polypeptide(L)'
;MLLEELYSSVGKLFLEIHYQPEGPWIYADWVGFPTSGNVLKGARAYLDQMQQKRCVAVLNDNRHLVGAGMPHWTGWSASGFRTRCRVA
;
A
#
# COMPACT_ATOMS: atom_id res chain seq x y z
N MET A 1 -2.12 -7.79 12.45
CA MET A 1 -3.55 -8.17 12.37
C MET A 1 -4.10 -7.73 11.02
N LEU A 2 -4.69 -8.62 10.22
CA LEU A 2 -5.30 -8.26 8.93
C LEU A 2 -6.47 -7.28 9.15
N LEU A 3 -6.49 -6.19 8.38
CA LEU A 3 -7.54 -5.18 8.37
C LEU A 3 -8.41 -5.29 7.12
N GLU A 4 -7.78 -5.45 5.96
CA GLU A 4 -8.49 -5.40 4.68
C GLU A 4 -7.67 -6.09 3.58
N GLU A 5 -8.38 -6.71 2.64
CA GLU A 5 -7.84 -7.27 1.40
C GLU A 5 -8.53 -6.59 0.22
N LEU A 6 -7.76 -6.22 -0.80
CA LEU A 6 -8.30 -5.58 -1.99
C LEU A 6 -8.07 -6.42 -3.23
N TYR A 7 -9.19 -6.66 -3.93
CA TYR A 7 -9.24 -7.43 -5.16
C TYR A 7 -9.56 -6.53 -6.35
N SER A 8 -8.94 -6.84 -7.48
CA SER A 8 -9.21 -6.24 -8.79
C SER A 8 -10.57 -6.67 -9.33
N SER A 9 -11.03 -6.05 -10.42
CA SER A 9 -12.28 -6.43 -11.10
C SER A 9 -12.32 -7.88 -11.58
N VAL A 10 -11.16 -8.51 -11.78
CA VAL A 10 -11.01 -9.91 -12.19
C VAL A 10 -10.72 -10.84 -11.01
N GLY A 11 -10.92 -10.40 -9.77
CA GLY A 11 -10.78 -11.22 -8.57
C GLY A 11 -9.34 -11.55 -8.17
N LYS A 12 -8.33 -10.85 -8.72
CA LYS A 12 -6.94 -10.99 -8.28
C LYS A 12 -6.66 -10.04 -7.10
N LEU A 13 -6.13 -10.60 -6.01
CA LEU A 13 -5.60 -9.84 -4.88
C LEU A 13 -4.48 -8.92 -5.36
N PHE A 14 -4.49 -7.66 -4.92
CA PHE A 14 -3.43 -6.72 -5.23
C PHE A 14 -2.90 -5.94 -4.02
N LEU A 15 -3.58 -6.00 -2.87
CA LEU A 15 -3.13 -5.36 -1.63
C LEU A 15 -3.71 -6.07 -0.41
N GLU A 16 -2.86 -6.36 0.57
CA GLU A 16 -3.25 -6.70 1.94
C GLU A 16 -2.82 -5.60 2.91
N ILE A 17 -3.69 -5.21 3.84
CA ILE A 17 -3.41 -4.19 4.84
C ILE A 17 -3.47 -4.82 6.22
N HIS A 18 -2.41 -4.66 7.01
CA HIS A 18 -2.32 -5.18 8.36
C HIS A 18 -2.03 -4.07 9.37
N TYR A 19 -2.75 -4.06 10.48
CA TYR A 19 -2.37 -3.29 11.67
C TYR A 19 -1.20 -3.96 12.37
N GLN A 20 -0.23 -3.16 12.82
CA GLN A 20 0.93 -3.63 13.57
C GLN A 20 0.78 -3.25 15.04
N PRO A 21 0.56 -4.22 15.94
CA PRO A 21 0.35 -3.92 17.36
C PRO A 21 1.53 -3.21 18.03
N GLU A 22 2.75 -3.42 17.52
CA GLU A 22 4.00 -2.96 18.11
C GLU A 22 4.29 -1.47 17.83
N GLY A 23 3.46 -0.79 17.04
CA GLY A 23 3.59 0.65 16.84
C GLY A 23 2.42 1.30 16.09
N PRO A 24 2.38 2.64 16.01
CA PRO A 24 1.30 3.36 15.36
C PRO A 24 1.47 3.35 13.82
N TRP A 25 1.54 2.16 13.23
CA TRP A 25 1.72 2.00 11.80
C TRP A 25 0.97 0.78 11.26
N ILE A 26 0.73 0.80 9.96
CA ILE A 26 0.18 -0.33 9.21
C ILE A 26 1.20 -0.86 8.22
N TYR A 27 1.11 -2.15 7.91
CA TYR A 27 1.86 -2.80 6.85
C TYR A 27 0.94 -3.01 5.64
N ALA A 28 1.38 -2.57 4.47
CA ALA A 28 0.65 -2.68 3.22
C ALA A 28 1.48 -3.54 2.25
N ASP A 29 1.03 -4.76 1.96
CA ASP A 29 1.68 -5.69 1.05
C ASP A 29 1.05 -5.61 -0.34
N TRP A 30 1.79 -5.04 -1.30
CA TRP A 30 1.33 -4.92 -2.68
C TRP A 30 1.79 -6.12 -3.50
N VAL A 31 0.82 -6.76 -4.17
CA VAL A 31 1.01 -8.06 -4.82
C VAL A 31 0.63 -7.99 -6.30
N GLY A 32 1.40 -8.66 -7.16
CA GLY A 32 1.07 -8.87 -8.57
C GLY A 32 1.23 -7.62 -9.43
N PHE A 33 0.29 -7.40 -10.36
CA PHE A 33 0.34 -6.30 -11.35
C PHE A 33 -0.85 -5.35 -11.10
N PRO A 34 -0.81 -4.46 -10.10
CA PRO A 34 -1.87 -3.50 -9.88
C PRO A 34 -1.93 -2.49 -11.04
N THR A 35 -3.14 -2.18 -11.49
CA THR A 35 -3.37 -1.06 -12.42
C THR A 35 -3.28 0.27 -11.66
N SER A 36 -3.18 1.40 -12.36
CA SER A 36 -3.22 2.73 -11.71
C SER A 36 -4.49 2.93 -10.87
N GLY A 37 -5.62 2.37 -11.31
CA GLY A 37 -6.86 2.37 -10.54
C GLY A 37 -6.76 1.56 -9.24
N ASN A 38 -6.13 0.39 -9.29
CA ASN A 38 -5.85 -0.42 -8.09
C ASN A 38 -4.93 0.33 -7.11
N VAL A 39 -3.89 1.00 -7.62
CA VAL A 39 -2.96 1.80 -6.80
C VAL A 39 -3.70 2.92 -6.08
N LEU A 40 -4.53 3.70 -6.79
CA LEU A 40 -5.31 4.78 -6.18
C LEU A 40 -6.28 4.24 -5.12
N LYS A 41 -6.99 3.14 -5.44
CA LYS A 41 -7.93 2.49 -4.52
C LYS A 41 -7.22 2.00 -3.25
N GLY A 42 -6.08 1.32 -3.39
CA GLY A 42 -5.31 0.82 -2.25
C GLY A 42 -4.68 1.92 -1.41
N ALA A 43 -4.19 3.00 -2.04
CA ALA A 43 -3.70 4.17 -1.33
C ALA A 43 -4.78 4.81 -0.46
N ARG A 44 -6.01 4.92 -0.99
CA ARG A 44 -7.14 5.44 -0.23
C ARG A 44 -7.50 4.51 0.95
N ALA A 45 -7.59 3.21 0.70
CA ALA A 45 -7.96 2.24 1.72
C ALA A 45 -6.99 2.25 2.91
N TYR A 46 -5.68 2.23 2.68
CA TYR A 46 -4.73 2.23 3.79
C TYR A 46 -4.71 3.57 4.53
N LEU A 47 -5.00 4.70 3.86
CA LEU A 47 -5.14 6.01 4.54
C LEU A 47 -6.38 6.05 5.44
N ASP A 48 -7.50 5.51 4.98
CA ASP A 48 -8.73 5.41 5.78
C ASP A 48 -8.48 4.50 7.01
N GLN A 49 -7.76 3.38 6.83
CA GLN A 49 -7.33 2.51 7.95
C GLN A 49 -6.38 3.23 8.91
N MET A 50 -5.42 4.01 8.40
CA MET A 50 -4.52 4.81 9.24
C MET A 50 -5.29 5.79 10.11
N GLN A 51 -6.28 6.49 9.55
CA GLN A 51 -7.13 7.42 10.29
C GLN A 51 -7.93 6.70 11.37
N GLN A 52 -8.58 5.58 11.04
CA GLN A 52 -9.39 4.79 11.99
C GLN A 52 -8.57 4.20 13.13
N LYS A 53 -7.33 3.77 12.85
CA LYS A 53 -6.42 3.16 13.83
C LYS A 53 -5.45 4.14 14.47
N ARG A 54 -5.54 5.44 14.15
CA ARG A 54 -4.62 6.49 14.61
C ARG A 54 -3.14 6.16 14.32
N CYS A 55 -2.90 5.53 13.17
CA CYS A 55 -1.55 5.25 12.70
C CYS A 55 -0.95 6.47 12.01
N VAL A 56 0.34 6.70 12.23
CA VAL A 56 1.11 7.85 11.72
C VAL A 56 2.13 7.44 10.65
N ALA A 57 2.17 6.17 10.28
CA ALA A 57 3.02 5.66 9.22
C ALA A 57 2.42 4.42 8.56
N VAL A 58 2.90 4.13 7.35
CA VAL A 58 2.67 2.89 6.63
C VAL A 58 4.03 2.35 6.16
N LEU A 59 4.25 1.04 6.34
CA LEU A 59 5.31 0.34 5.62
C LEU A 59 4.69 -0.22 4.35
N ASN A 60 5.12 0.31 3.21
CA ASN A 60 4.66 -0.11 1.90
C ASN A 60 5.65 -1.14 1.33
N ASP A 61 5.22 -2.39 1.28
CA ASP A 61 6.01 -3.50 0.75
C ASP A 61 5.61 -3.79 -0.69
N ASN A 62 6.59 -3.73 -1.59
CA ASN A 62 6.42 -3.93 -3.02
C ASN A 62 7.21 -5.13 -3.54
N ARG A 63 7.76 -5.97 -2.63
CA ARG A 63 8.58 -7.13 -3.02
C ARG A 63 7.81 -8.17 -3.83
N HIS A 64 6.48 -8.18 -3.72
CA HIS A 64 5.60 -9.11 -4.44
C HIS A 64 4.97 -8.49 -5.70
N LEU A 65 5.35 -7.27 -6.09
CA LEU A 65 4.96 -6.71 -7.37
C LEU A 65 5.69 -7.40 -8.52
N VAL A 66 4.94 -7.67 -9.59
CA VAL A 66 5.42 -8.31 -10.82
C VAL A 66 5.08 -7.38 -11.97
N GLY A 67 6.01 -7.12 -12.90
CA GLY A 67 5.79 -6.25 -14.06
C GLY A 67 7.04 -5.52 -14.54
N ALA A 68 7.13 -5.24 -15.84
CA ALA A 68 8.33 -4.75 -16.54
C ALA A 68 8.96 -3.52 -15.85
N GLY A 69 10.27 -3.61 -15.60
CA GLY A 69 11.05 -2.59 -14.91
C GLY A 69 10.79 -1.18 -15.43
N MET A 70 10.21 -0.37 -14.55
CA MET A 70 10.41 1.07 -14.39
C MET A 70 10.97 1.83 -15.61
N PRO A 71 10.10 2.34 -16.51
CA PRO A 71 10.42 3.62 -17.15
C PRO A 71 9.33 4.67 -16.90
N HIS A 72 8.10 4.26 -16.55
CA HIS A 72 7.00 5.17 -16.21
C HIS A 72 6.83 5.39 -14.69
N TRP A 73 7.46 4.56 -13.85
CA TRP A 73 7.49 4.73 -12.39
C TRP A 73 8.64 5.61 -11.90
N THR A 74 9.61 5.98 -12.74
CA THR A 74 10.76 6.84 -12.35
C THR A 74 10.34 8.24 -11.92
N GLY A 75 9.14 8.71 -12.30
CA GLY A 75 8.55 9.92 -11.73
C GLY A 75 8.10 9.80 -10.27
N TRP A 76 7.90 8.57 -9.76
CA TRP A 76 7.37 8.29 -8.42
C TRP A 76 8.34 7.50 -7.52
N SER A 77 9.35 6.81 -8.09
CA SER A 77 10.21 5.84 -7.36
C SER A 77 11.65 6.32 -7.08
N ALA A 78 12.02 7.56 -7.43
CA ALA A 78 13.36 8.09 -7.17
C ALA A 78 13.65 8.47 -5.69
N SER A 79 12.67 8.39 -4.82
CA SER A 79 12.87 8.43 -3.37
C SER A 79 12.40 7.10 -2.82
N GLY A 80 13.29 6.26 -2.27
CA GLY A 80 12.86 5.06 -1.55
C GLY A 80 11.70 5.41 -0.62
N PHE A 81 10.49 4.98 -0.97
CA PHE A 81 9.25 5.43 -0.33
C PHE A 81 9.09 4.67 1.00
N ARG A 82 9.96 4.96 1.97
CA ARG A 82 9.54 5.03 3.37
C ARG A 82 8.70 6.31 3.48
N THR A 83 7.45 6.31 3.01
CA THR A 83 6.54 7.37 3.41
C THR A 83 6.27 7.19 4.90
N ARG A 84 7.00 7.95 5.72
CA ARG A 84 6.35 8.55 6.88
C ARG A 84 5.31 9.53 6.33
N CYS A 85 4.17 9.01 5.87
CA CYS A 85 2.97 9.83 5.79
C CYS A 85 2.59 10.17 7.23
N ARG A 86 3.16 11.25 7.78
CA ARG A 86 2.56 11.90 8.94
C ARG A 86 1.25 12.47 8.45
N VAL A 87 0.17 11.75 8.71
CA VAL A 87 -1.17 12.34 8.70
C VAL A 87 -1.13 13.35 9.85
N ALA A 88 -1.12 14.63 9.51
CA ALA A 88 -1.21 15.73 10.47
C ALA A 88 -2.63 15.83 11.04
#